data_AF-A0A3N4J2J4-F1
#
_entry.id   AF-A0A3N4J2J4-F1
#
_cell.length_a   1.000
_cell.length_b   1.000
_cell.length_c   1.000
_cell.angle_alpha   90.00
_cell.angle_beta   90.00
_cell.angle_gamma   90.00
#
_symmetry.space_group_name_H-M   'P 1'
#
loop_
_entity.id
_entity.type
_entity.pdbx_description
1 polymer ?
#
loop_
_entity_poly.entity_id
_entity_poly.type
_entity_poly.pdbx_seq_one_letter_code
_entity_poly.pdbx_strand_id
1 'polypeptide(L)'
;MMGQDTLFWSAKMSLVELYIATEISWEVISELGEVGIPQFRDLNAVKSTFQRTFKKDILPLNNTEWQVCMFYLISGSFLAIISVAILPPIEALPLCRTFQSQIVRPTP
;
A
#
# COMPACT_ATOMS: atom_id res chain seq x y z
N MET A 1 20.13 -22.23 -0.95
CA MET A 1 20.92 -21.54 0.10
C MET A 1 20.51 -20.08 0.10
N MET A 2 19.51 -19.71 0.89
CA MET A 2 19.24 -18.30 1.18
C MET A 2 20.28 -17.86 2.22
N GLY A 3 21.01 -16.79 1.90
CA GLY A 3 22.08 -16.27 2.75
C GLY A 3 21.52 -15.82 4.09
N GLN A 4 22.29 -16.03 5.16
CA GLN A 4 21.91 -15.59 6.50
C GLN A 4 21.86 -14.06 6.53
N ASP A 5 20.66 -13.52 6.69
CA ASP A 5 20.47 -12.10 6.94
C ASP A 5 20.91 -11.80 8.37
N THR A 6 22.13 -11.29 8.51
CA THR A 6 22.63 -10.82 9.80
C THR A 6 22.09 -9.42 10.07
N LEU A 7 21.53 -9.18 11.27
CA LEU A 7 20.93 -7.91 11.67
C LEU A 7 21.83 -6.66 11.51
N PHE A 8 23.14 -6.85 11.44
CA PHE A 8 24.14 -5.76 11.38
C PHE A 8 24.63 -5.43 9.98
N TRP A 9 24.36 -6.27 8.97
CA TRP A 9 24.87 -6.07 7.62
C TRP A 9 23.74 -6.12 6.59
N SER A 10 23.88 -5.34 5.53
CA SER A 10 22.97 -5.40 4.39
C SER A 10 22.96 -6.80 3.76
N ALA A 11 21.78 -7.32 3.45
CA ALA A 11 21.64 -8.55 2.68
C ALA A 11 22.33 -8.44 1.31
N LYS A 12 22.86 -9.57 0.82
CA LYS A 12 23.47 -9.63 -0.51
C LYS A 12 22.38 -9.56 -1.58
N MET A 13 22.36 -8.46 -2.33
CA MET A 13 21.42 -8.25 -3.44
C MET A 13 22.02 -8.72 -4.78
N SER A 14 21.16 -9.19 -5.68
CA SER A 14 21.52 -9.51 -7.07
C SER A 14 20.61 -8.75 -8.02
N LEU A 15 21.18 -8.24 -9.11
CA LEU A 15 20.42 -7.62 -10.19
C LEU A 15 20.02 -8.71 -11.19
N VAL A 16 18.71 -8.88 -11.39
CA VAL A 16 18.15 -9.85 -12.33
C VAL A 16 17.40 -9.08 -13.42
N GLU A 17 17.63 -9.44 -14.67
CA GLU A 17 16.88 -8.93 -15.82
C GLU A 17 15.71 -9.88 -16.12
N LEU A 18 14.49 -9.35 -16.12
CA LEU A 18 13.27 -10.12 -16.29
C LEU A 18 12.65 -9.79 -17.66
N TYR A 19 12.53 -10.80 -18.52
CA TYR A 19 11.84 -10.71 -19.81
C TYR A 19 10.46 -11.34 -19.68
N ILE A 20 9.41 -10.54 -19.93
CA ILE A 20 8.02 -10.97 -19.78
C ILE A 20 7.30 -10.76 -21.11
N ALA A 21 6.53 -11.76 -21.53
CA ALA A 21 5.65 -11.64 -22.68
C ALA A 21 4.35 -10.91 -22.30
N THR A 22 3.78 -10.11 -23.20
CA THR A 22 2.65 -9.22 -22.88
C THR A 22 1.41 -9.99 -22.44
N GLU A 23 1.19 -11.18 -22.99
CA GLU A 23 0.04 -12.06 -22.73
C GLU A 23 -0.03 -12.59 -21.29
N ILE A 24 1.12 -12.80 -20.64
CA ILE A 24 1.22 -13.31 -19.26
C ILE A 24 1.64 -12.23 -18.27
N SER A 25 1.76 -10.98 -18.72
CA SER A 25 2.33 -9.90 -17.92
C SER A 25 1.58 -9.66 -16.61
N TRP A 26 0.25 -9.73 -16.64
CA TRP A 26 -0.58 -9.54 -15.45
C TRP A 26 -0.38 -10.63 -14.40
N GLU A 27 -0.41 -11.90 -14.80
CA GLU A 27 -0.28 -13.04 -13.90
C GLU A 27 1.09 -13.05 -13.23
N VAL A 28 2.16 -12.85 -14.02
CA VAL A 28 3.53 -12.78 -13.48
C VAL A 28 3.69 -11.64 -12.49
N ILE A 29 3.14 -10.45 -12.77
CA ILE A 29 3.23 -9.29 -11.86
C ILE A 29 2.40 -9.54 -10.59
N SER A 30 1.24 -10.20 -10.70
CA SER A 30 0.40 -10.54 -9.54
C SER A 30 1.13 -11.46 -8.57
N GLU A 31 1.64 -12.59 -9.07
CA GLU A 31 2.42 -13.55 -8.26
C GLU A 31 3.66 -12.88 -7.65
N LEU A 32 4.35 -12.04 -8.43
CA LEU A 32 5.54 -11.33 -7.96
C LEU A 32 5.22 -10.27 -6.89
N GLY A 33 4.03 -9.67 -6.98
CA GLY A 33 3.49 -8.75 -5.99
C GLY A 33 3.13 -9.45 -4.67
N GLU A 34 2.61 -10.68 -4.73
CA GLU A 34 2.32 -11.49 -3.54
C GLU A 34 3.59 -11.95 -2.83
N VAL A 35 4.63 -12.30 -3.58
CA VAL A 35 5.94 -12.68 -3.05
C VAL A 35 6.65 -11.49 -2.37
N GLY A 36 6.57 -10.28 -2.95
CA GLY A 36 7.03 -9.04 -2.31
C GLY A 36 8.56 -8.89 -2.12
N ILE A 37 9.36 -9.78 -2.69
CA ILE A 37 10.84 -9.78 -2.59
C ILE A 37 11.52 -8.82 -3.58
N PRO A 38 11.11 -8.70 -4.85
CA PRO A 38 11.88 -7.94 -5.83
C PRO A 38 11.59 -6.44 -5.76
N GLN A 39 12.65 -5.65 -5.90
CA GLN A 39 12.56 -4.21 -6.06
C GLN A 39 12.81 -3.84 -7.53
N PHE A 40 11.82 -3.23 -8.19
CA PHE A 40 11.95 -2.81 -9.58
C PHE A 40 12.76 -1.52 -9.71
N ARG A 41 13.64 -1.49 -10.71
CA ARG A 41 14.38 -0.29 -11.12
C ARG A 41 13.65 0.41 -12.27
N ASP A 42 13.55 1.73 -12.22
CA ASP A 42 13.01 2.51 -13.34
C ASP A 42 14.00 2.51 -14.52
N LEU A 43 13.65 1.82 -15.60
CA LEU A 43 14.39 1.81 -16.86
C LEU A 43 14.03 3.00 -17.78
N ASN A 44 12.93 3.69 -17.51
CA ASN A 44 12.40 4.78 -18.34
C ASN A 44 12.55 6.15 -17.64
N ALA A 45 13.67 6.40 -16.95
CA ALA A 45 13.90 7.62 -16.18
C ALA A 45 13.86 8.92 -17.02
N VAL A 46 14.18 8.85 -18.32
CA VAL A 46 14.18 10.01 -19.24
C VAL A 46 12.76 10.35 -19.73
N LYS A 47 11.83 9.40 -19.68
CA LYS A 47 10.47 9.61 -20.19
C LYS A 47 9.60 10.27 -19.14
N SER A 48 8.96 11.39 -19.51
CA SER A 48 7.95 12.03 -18.69
C SER A 48 6.80 11.06 -18.38
N THR A 49 6.18 11.20 -17.20
CA THR A 49 5.03 10.41 -16.76
C THR A 49 3.91 10.37 -17.81
N PHE A 50 3.76 11.43 -18.60
CA PHE A 50 2.73 11.52 -19.63
C PHE A 50 2.98 10.66 -20.88
N GLN A 51 4.23 10.24 -21.10
CA GLN A 51 4.67 9.49 -22.28
C GLN A 51 4.84 7.99 -21.99
N ARG A 52 4.53 7.54 -20.76
CA ARG A 52 4.64 6.13 -20.36
C ARG A 52 3.47 5.30 -20.90
N THR A 53 3.75 4.05 -21.24
CA THR A 53 2.83 3.14 -21.94
C THR A 53 1.50 2.91 -21.20
N PHE A 54 1.54 2.71 -19.87
CA PHE A 54 0.38 2.34 -19.06
C PHE A 54 -0.46 3.51 -18.52
N LYS A 55 -0.21 4.74 -19.00
CA LYS A 55 -0.92 5.93 -18.50
C LYS A 55 -2.44 5.83 -18.65
N LYS A 56 -2.90 5.22 -19.76
CA LYS A 56 -4.34 5.08 -20.06
C LYS A 56 -5.08 4.23 -19.04
N ASP A 57 -4.39 3.28 -18.41
CA ASP A 57 -4.98 2.35 -17.45
C ASP A 57 -4.91 2.90 -16.01
N ILE A 58 -3.86 3.67 -15.70
CA ILE A 58 -3.64 4.25 -14.37
C ILE A 58 -4.61 5.41 -14.07
N LEU A 59 -4.89 6.26 -15.06
CA LEU A 59 -5.78 7.42 -14.88
C LEU A 59 -7.20 7.07 -14.44
N PRO A 60 -7.93 6.13 -15.09
CA PRO A 60 -9.26 5.75 -14.64
C PRO A 60 -9.21 5.07 -13.27
N LEU A 61 -8.18 4.25 -12.99
CA LEU A 61 -8.01 3.61 -11.69
C LEU A 61 -7.88 4.64 -10.56
N ASN A 62 -7.05 5.66 -10.76
CA ASN A 62 -6.92 6.77 -9.80
C ASN A 62 -8.28 7.46 -9.57
N ASN A 63 -9.03 7.77 -10.62
CA ASN A 63 -10.36 8.37 -10.47
C ASN A 63 -11.31 7.48 -9.65
N THR A 64 -11.30 6.16 -9.87
CA THR A 64 -12.11 5.23 -9.07
C THR A 64 -11.65 5.15 -7.62
N GLU A 65 -10.34 5.16 -7.35
CA GLU A 65 -9.79 5.19 -5.99
C GLU A 65 -10.25 6.43 -5.23
N TRP A 66 -10.20 7.60 -5.89
CA TRP A 66 -10.71 8.85 -5.31
C TRP A 66 -12.20 8.77 -4.99
N GLN A 67 -13.02 8.27 -5.91
CA GLN A 67 -14.45 8.12 -5.69
C GLN A 67 -14.77 7.19 -4.53
N VAL A 68 -14.04 6.07 -4.44
CA VAL A 68 -14.17 5.11 -3.34
C VAL A 68 -13.80 5.77 -2.01
N CYS A 69 -12.69 6.50 -1.96
CA CYS A 69 -12.26 7.22 -0.77
C CYS A 69 -13.28 8.30 -0.35
N MET A 70 -13.82 9.06 -1.29
CA MET A 70 -14.90 10.03 -1.03
C MET A 70 -16.15 9.36 -0.48
N PHE A 71 -16.56 8.21 -1.03
CA PHE A 71 -17.74 7.48 -0.54
C PHE A 71 -17.55 6.99 0.90
N TYR A 72 -16.39 6.45 1.25
CA TYR A 72 -16.10 6.03 2.63
C TYR A 72 -16.09 7.21 3.62
N LEU A 73 -15.59 8.38 3.21
CA LEU A 73 -15.59 9.58 4.05
C LEU A 73 -17.01 10.11 4.30
N ILE A 74 -17.85 10.14 3.25
CA ILE A 74 -19.23 10.62 3.34
C ILE A 74 -20.12 9.64 4.13
N SER A 75 -19.99 8.33 3.87
CA SER A 75 -20.75 7.29 4.58
C SER A 75 -20.32 7.15 6.05
N GLY A 76 -19.03 7.26 6.36
CA GLY A 76 -18.54 7.29 7.74
C GLY A 76 -19.08 8.48 8.56
N SER A 77 -19.26 9.63 7.92
CA SER A 77 -19.89 10.80 8.55
C SER A 77 -21.40 10.60 8.79
N PHE A 78 -22.10 9.95 7.85
CA PHE A 78 -23.53 9.64 7.98
C PHE A 78 -23.80 8.60 9.08
N LEU A 79 -22.98 7.54 9.16
CA LEU A 79 -23.04 6.53 10.22
C LEU A 79 -22.65 7.12 11.59
N ALA A 80 -21.68 8.04 11.65
CA ALA A 80 -21.34 8.73 12.91
C ALA A 80 -22.50 9.61 13.41
N ILE A 81 -23.23 10.30 12.53
CA ILE A 81 -24.41 11.11 12.90
C ILE A 81 -25.55 10.20 13.41
N ILE A 82 -25.81 9.07 12.74
CA ILE A 82 -26.85 8.11 13.18
C ILE A 82 -26.46 7.41 14.49
N SER A 83 -25.17 7.08 14.69
CA SER A 83 -24.67 6.48 15.93
C SER A 83 -24.75 7.44 17.13
N VAL A 84 -24.58 8.75 16.91
CA VAL A 84 -24.76 9.78 17.95
C VAL A 84 -26.24 10.00 18.30
N ALA A 85 -27.17 9.72 17.39
CA ALA A 85 -28.60 9.93 17.61
C ALA A 85 -29.31 8.80 18.40
N ILE A 86 -28.69 7.62 18.56
CA ILE A 86 -29.35 6.43 19.17
C ILE A 86 -28.77 6.05 20.55
N LEU A 87 -27.66 6.66 21.00
CA LEU A 87 -27.07 6.31 22.30
C LEU A 87 -27.31 7.41 23.35
N PRO A 88 -27.94 7.11 24.50
CA PRO A 88 -28.16 8.09 25.56
C PRO A 88 -26.82 8.58 26.13
N PRO A 89 -26.76 9.83 26.64
CA PRO A 89 -25.53 10.43 27.14
C PRO A 89 -25.27 9.94 28.57
N ILE A 90 -24.27 9.09 28.77
CA ILE A 90 -23.74 8.78 30.11
C ILE A 90 -22.22 8.97 30.06
N GLU A 91 -21.84 10.20 30.39
CA GLU A 91 -20.85 10.58 31.39
C GLU A 91 -19.52 9.83 31.48
N ALA A 92 -18.46 10.62 31.30
CA ALA A 92 -17.16 10.54 31.94
C ALA A 92 -16.25 9.34 31.61
N LEU A 93 -15.10 9.63 31.01
CA LEU A 93 -13.80 9.47 31.68
C LEU A 93 -12.72 10.27 30.93
N PRO A 94 -11.72 10.79 31.65
CA PRO A 94 -10.92 11.94 31.26
C PRO A 94 -9.73 11.57 30.38
N LEU A 95 -9.31 12.53 29.56
CA LEU A 95 -7.92 12.96 29.40
C LEU A 95 -6.84 11.94 29.82
N CYS A 96 -6.43 11.05 28.92
CA CYS A 96 -5.09 10.49 28.91
C CYS A 96 -4.40 10.87 27.60
N ARG A 97 -3.84 12.08 27.60
CA ARG A 97 -2.65 12.39 26.79
C ARG A 97 -1.51 11.50 27.29
N THR A 98 -0.68 11.07 26.33
CA THR A 98 0.68 10.53 26.46
C THR A 98 0.84 9.20 27.21
N PHE A 99 1.18 8.12 26.49
CA PHE A 99 2.52 7.49 26.54
C PHE A 99 2.59 6.23 25.66
N GLN A 100 3.66 6.14 24.87
CA GLN A 100 4.36 4.95 24.36
C GLN A 100 3.58 3.73 23.83
N SER A 101 3.89 3.34 22.59
CA SER A 101 4.82 2.21 22.39
C SER A 101 5.16 2.03 20.90
N GLN A 102 6.43 1.72 20.67
CA GLN A 102 6.99 1.29 19.41
C GLN A 102 6.23 0.05 18.90
N ILE A 103 5.89 0.02 17.61
CA ILE A 103 5.55 -1.23 16.94
C ILE A 103 6.71 -1.56 16.00
N VAL A 104 7.77 -2.12 16.58
CA VAL A 104 8.68 -3.00 15.84
C VAL A 104 8.02 -4.36 15.87
N ARG A 105 7.60 -4.89 14.72
CA ARG A 105 7.21 -6.30 14.63
C ARG A 105 8.46 -7.13 14.35
N PRO A 106 8.80 -8.10 15.21
CA PRO A 106 9.63 -9.21 14.79
C PRO A 106 8.77 -10.35 14.24
N THR A 107 9.42 -11.24 13.50
CA THR A 107 9.27 -12.72 13.46
C THR A 107 9.04 -13.30 12.07
N PRO A 108 9.44 -14.57 11.85
CA PRO A 108 10.29 -15.45 12.68
C PRO A 108 11.77 -15.46 12.27
#